data_AF-A0A0P1EZK9-F1
#
_entry.id   AF-A0A0P1EZK9-F1
#
_cell.length_a   1.000
_cell.length_b   1.000
_cell.length_c   1.000
_cell.angle_alpha   90.00
_cell.angle_beta   90.00
_cell.angle_gamma   90.00
#
_symmetry.space_group_name_H-M   'P 1'
#
loop_
_entity.id
_entity.type
_entity.pdbx_description
1 polymer ?
#
loop_
_entity_poly.entity_id
_entity_poly.type
_entity_poly.pdbx_seq_one_letter_code
_entity_poly.pdbx_strand_id
1 'polypeptide(L)'
;MTTNTFEGPSILIGYAYTLEVEADAALFPEAGKFRAHVREKISSEQIASDLTSDNGGIVRLSDKEIRIVIPAADTENIRPGSVIFDVVREDLSPRLHLNFFVEVPVMLPVTRGRND
;
A
#
# COMPACT_ATOMS: atom_id res chain seq x y z
N MET A 1 -22.01 6.61 -2.20
CA MET A 1 -21.00 5.53 -2.23
C MET A 1 -20.33 5.51 -0.88
N THR A 2 -20.27 4.35 -0.23
CA THR A 2 -19.61 4.16 1.06
C THR A 2 -18.17 3.79 0.78
N THR A 3 -17.23 4.60 1.25
CA THR A 3 -15.81 4.28 1.21
C THR A 3 -15.50 3.35 2.38
N ASN A 4 -14.92 2.19 2.11
CA ASN A 4 -14.52 1.25 3.15
C ASN A 4 -13.05 1.51 3.54
N THR A 5 -12.82 1.70 4.83
CA THR A 5 -11.47 1.75 5.42
C THR A 5 -11.20 0.43 6.11
N PHE A 6 -10.06 -0.18 5.81
CA PHE A 6 -9.58 -1.40 6.45
C PHE A 6 -8.34 -1.10 7.27
N GLU A 7 -8.20 -1.74 8.43
CA GLU A 7 -6.98 -1.70 9.23
C GLU A 7 -6.03 -2.82 8.77
N GLY A 8 -4.83 -2.45 8.32
CA GLY A 8 -3.79 -3.41 7.92
C GLY A 8 -2.91 -3.86 9.11
N PRO A 9 -2.18 -4.99 8.98
CA PRO A 9 -1.17 -5.36 9.96
C PRO A 9 -0.11 -4.26 10.08
N SER A 10 0.50 -4.10 11.24
CA SER A 10 1.40 -2.96 11.42
C SER A 10 2.65 -3.03 10.55
N ILE A 11 3.06 -1.89 9.99
CA ILE A 11 4.38 -1.70 9.42
C ILE A 11 5.39 -1.59 10.56
N LEU A 12 6.42 -2.44 10.51
CA LEU A 12 7.60 -2.33 11.36
C LEU A 12 8.69 -1.57 10.61
N ILE A 13 9.04 -0.38 11.09
CA ILE A 13 10.04 0.50 10.46
C ILE A 13 11.37 -0.24 10.25
N GLY A 14 11.88 -0.26 9.02
CA GLY A 14 13.10 -0.98 8.65
C GLY A 14 12.88 -2.40 8.12
N TYR A 15 11.64 -2.87 8.10
CA TYR A 15 11.28 -4.16 7.54
C TYR A 15 10.37 -3.97 6.33
N ALA A 16 10.47 -4.87 5.36
CA ALA A 16 9.54 -4.90 4.25
C ALA A 16 8.14 -5.23 4.78
N TYR A 17 7.15 -4.52 4.28
CA TYR A 17 5.74 -4.76 4.59
C TYR A 17 5.06 -5.41 3.39
N THR A 18 4.21 -6.40 3.67
CA THR A 18 3.41 -7.08 2.64
C THR A 18 1.96 -7.19 3.10
N LEU A 19 1.03 -6.85 2.21
CA LEU A 19 -0.40 -7.03 2.41
C LEU A 19 -1.01 -7.68 1.18
N GLU A 20 -1.76 -8.76 1.38
CA GLU A 20 -2.60 -9.33 0.32
C GLU A 20 -4.01 -8.77 0.41
N VAL A 21 -4.55 -8.39 -0.74
CA VAL A 21 -5.90 -7.86 -0.89
C VAL A 21 -6.64 -8.78 -1.84
N GLU A 22 -7.68 -9.42 -1.32
CA GLU A 22 -8.61 -10.22 -2.09
C GLU A 22 -9.88 -9.42 -2.36
N ALA A 23 -10.39 -9.50 -3.58
CA ALA A 23 -11.64 -8.87 -4.00
C ALA A 23 -12.71 -9.93 -4.32
N ASP A 24 -13.97 -9.61 -4.01
CA ASP A 24 -15.11 -10.48 -4.32
C ASP A 24 -15.28 -10.71 -5.84
N ALA A 25 -14.87 -9.73 -6.65
CA ALA A 25 -14.93 -9.74 -8.11
C ALA A 25 -13.53 -9.75 -8.75
N ALA A 26 -13.47 -10.14 -10.03
CA ALA A 26 -12.25 -10.16 -10.82
C ALA A 26 -11.80 -8.72 -11.20
N LEU A 27 -11.14 -8.03 -10.27
CA LEU A 27 -10.71 -6.63 -10.42
C LEU A 27 -9.29 -6.48 -10.99
N PHE A 28 -8.51 -7.57 -11.02
CA PHE A 28 -7.08 -7.52 -11.29
C PHE A 28 -6.71 -8.35 -12.54
N PRO A 29 -7.07 -7.92 -13.76
CA PRO A 29 -6.69 -8.67 -14.96
C PRO A 29 -5.17 -8.69 -15.14
N GLU A 30 -4.66 -9.69 -15.85
CA GLU A 30 -3.21 -9.89 -16.06
C GLU A 30 -2.49 -8.67 -16.66
N ALA A 31 -3.15 -7.94 -17.58
CA ALA A 31 -2.61 -6.74 -18.20
C ALA A 31 -2.82 -5.45 -17.38
N GLY A 32 -3.46 -5.53 -16.20
CA GLY A 32 -3.77 -4.36 -15.38
C GLY A 32 -2.52 -3.70 -14.81
N LYS A 33 -2.49 -2.36 -14.81
CA LYS A 33 -1.43 -1.57 -14.18
C LYS A 33 -1.98 -0.82 -12.99
N PHE A 34 -1.36 -1.02 -11.83
CA PHE A 34 -1.83 -0.48 -10.56
C PHE A 34 -0.78 0.46 -9.96
N ARG A 35 -1.27 1.45 -9.22
CA ARG A 35 -0.45 2.36 -8.43
C ARG A 35 -1.10 2.65 -7.08
N ALA A 36 -0.26 2.82 -6.06
CA ALA A 36 -0.65 3.30 -4.74
C ALA A 36 0.38 4.30 -4.25
N HIS A 37 -0.09 5.38 -3.63
CA HIS A 37 0.78 6.32 -2.91
C HIS A 37 0.57 6.11 -1.42
N VAL A 38 1.65 5.79 -0.72
CA VAL A 38 1.66 5.68 0.74
C VAL A 38 1.93 7.06 1.34
N ARG A 39 1.06 7.51 2.24
CA ARG A 39 1.15 8.84 2.87
C ARG A 39 0.80 8.77 4.35
N GLU A 40 1.35 9.68 5.16
CA GLU A 40 0.96 9.82 6.57
C GLU A 40 -0.49 10.29 6.75
N LYS A 41 -0.99 11.08 5.79
CA LYS A 41 -2.36 11.63 5.78
C LYS A 41 -2.81 11.83 4.34
N ILE A 42 -4.12 11.80 4.11
CA ILE A 42 -4.73 12.06 2.78
C ILE A 42 -4.28 13.42 2.22
N SER A 43 -4.15 14.43 3.08
CA SER A 43 -3.72 15.78 2.69
C SER A 43 -2.20 15.97 2.63
N SER A 44 -1.40 14.94 2.89
CA SER A 44 0.06 15.06 2.87
C SER A 44 0.54 15.24 1.44
N GLU A 45 1.34 16.27 1.15
CA GLU A 45 1.97 16.45 -0.16
C GLU A 45 3.11 15.46 -0.37
N GLN A 46 3.78 15.04 0.72
CA GLN A 46 4.88 14.09 0.68
C GLN A 46 4.35 12.66 0.49
N ILE A 47 4.93 11.97 -0.51
CA ILE A 47 4.77 10.53 -0.75
C ILE A 47 5.85 9.81 0.04
N ALA A 48 5.45 8.94 0.96
CA ALA A 48 6.38 8.11 1.72
C ALA A 48 6.88 6.92 0.88
N SER A 49 6.02 6.37 0.03
CA SER A 49 6.37 5.31 -0.93
C SER A 49 5.45 5.38 -2.15
N ASP A 50 6.04 5.22 -3.34
CA ASP A 50 5.34 5.19 -4.62
C ASP A 50 5.35 3.76 -5.15
N LEU A 51 4.22 3.07 -5.00
CA LEU A 51 4.09 1.65 -5.32
C LEU A 51 3.43 1.51 -6.68
N THR A 52 4.03 0.73 -7.59
CA THR A 52 3.47 0.46 -8.91
C THR A 52 3.60 -1.01 -9.26
N SER A 53 2.84 -1.45 -10.27
CA SER A 53 3.07 -2.76 -10.87
C SER A 53 4.47 -2.89 -11.49
N ASP A 54 5.00 -1.80 -12.05
CA ASP A 54 6.28 -1.81 -12.76
C ASP A 54 7.49 -1.85 -11.81
N ASN A 55 7.36 -1.36 -10.56
CA ASN A 55 8.43 -1.40 -9.55
C ASN A 55 8.28 -2.52 -8.50
N GLY A 56 7.30 -3.41 -8.67
CA GLY A 56 7.04 -4.52 -7.75
C GLY A 56 6.34 -4.13 -6.44
N GLY A 57 5.95 -2.86 -6.27
CA GLY A 57 5.16 -2.42 -5.13
C GLY A 57 3.73 -2.94 -5.13
N ILE A 58 3.20 -3.32 -6.30
CA ILE A 58 1.92 -4.04 -6.44
C ILE A 58 2.12 -5.24 -7.36
N VAL A 59 2.02 -6.44 -6.80
CA VAL A 59 2.19 -7.71 -7.51
C VAL A 59 0.83 -8.38 -7.68
N ARG A 60 0.44 -8.71 -8.91
CA ARG A 60 -0.75 -9.51 -9.15
C ARG A 60 -0.51 -10.96 -8.74
N LEU A 61 -1.44 -11.54 -7.99
CA LEU A 61 -1.45 -12.96 -7.63
C LEU A 61 -2.49 -13.74 -8.44
N SER A 62 -3.67 -13.18 -8.63
CA SER A 62 -4.75 -13.76 -9.44
C SER A 62 -5.66 -12.67 -10.01
N ASP A 63 -6.75 -13.05 -10.71
CA ASP A 63 -7.77 -12.08 -11.15
C ASP A 63 -8.49 -11.38 -9.98
N LYS A 64 -8.40 -11.96 -8.78
CA LYS A 64 -9.08 -11.50 -7.56
C LYS A 64 -8.13 -11.09 -6.45
N GLU A 65 -6.82 -11.17 -6.67
CA GLU A 65 -5.86 -10.96 -5.60
C GLU A 65 -4.62 -10.19 -6.07
N ILE A 66 -4.22 -9.19 -5.28
CA ILE A 66 -2.96 -8.47 -5.40
C ILE A 66 -2.20 -8.51 -4.07
N ARG A 67 -0.89 -8.45 -4.15
CA ARG A 67 0.00 -8.20 -3.02
C ARG A 67 0.59 -6.80 -3.13
N ILE A 68 0.42 -6.03 -2.08
CA ILE A 68 1.03 -4.72 -1.89
C ILE A 68 2.32 -4.93 -1.10
N VAL A 69 3.43 -4.37 -1.60
CA VAL A 69 4.76 -4.51 -1.01
C VAL A 69 5.32 -3.12 -0.78
N ILE A 70 5.62 -2.76 0.47
CA ILE A 70 6.40 -1.56 0.79
C ILE A 70 7.82 -2.02 1.13
N PRO A 71 8.84 -1.66 0.33
CA PRO A 71 10.22 -2.04 0.59
C PRO A 71 10.71 -1.56 1.95
N ALA A 72 11.64 -2.30 2.57
CA ALA A 72 12.24 -1.91 3.85
C ALA A 72 12.85 -0.50 3.80
N ALA A 73 13.55 -0.15 2.71
CA ALA A 73 14.14 1.17 2.51
C ALA A 73 13.09 2.30 2.53
N ASP A 74 11.88 2.03 2.08
CA ASP A 74 10.79 3.00 2.12
C ASP A 74 10.21 3.10 3.53
N THR A 75 10.07 1.97 4.23
CA THR A 75 9.56 1.96 5.61
C THR A 75 10.50 2.64 6.61
N GLU A 76 11.81 2.69 6.35
CA GLU A 76 12.79 3.42 7.17
C GLU A 76 12.50 4.92 7.28
N ASN A 77 11.85 5.50 6.27
CA ASN A 77 11.55 6.93 6.21
C ASN A 77 10.18 7.29 6.79
N ILE A 78 9.39 6.29 7.22
CA ILE A 78 8.05 6.49 7.77
C ILE A 78 8.15 6.73 9.29
N ARG A 79 7.39 7.70 9.79
CA ARG A 79 7.32 8.00 11.23
C ARG A 79 6.33 7.06 11.93
N PRO A 80 6.54 6.74 13.23
CA PRO A 80 5.54 6.05 14.03
C PRO A 80 4.19 6.79 14.02
N GLY A 81 3.08 6.06 13.91
CA GLY A 81 1.75 6.63 13.69
C GLY A 81 0.92 5.73 12.78
N SER A 82 0.38 6.29 11.69
CA SER A 82 -0.30 5.52 10.64
C SER A 82 0.06 5.96 9.22
N VAL A 83 0.13 4.92 8.38
CA VAL A 83 0.00 4.81 6.94
C VAL A 83 -1.39 5.01 6.36
N ILE A 84 -1.61 5.74 5.26
CA ILE A 84 -2.82 5.55 4.44
C ILE A 84 -2.42 5.37 2.97
N PHE A 85 -3.09 4.46 2.28
CA PHE A 85 -3.06 4.37 0.82
C PHE A 85 -4.39 3.86 0.25
N ASP A 86 -4.62 4.20 -1.01
CA ASP A 86 -5.61 3.60 -1.89
C ASP A 86 -4.90 2.97 -3.10
N VAL A 87 -5.65 2.29 -3.97
CA VAL A 87 -5.12 1.73 -5.22
C VAL A 87 -5.92 2.26 -6.39
N VAL A 88 -5.19 2.69 -7.42
CA VAL A 88 -5.74 3.13 -8.70
C VAL A 88 -5.23 2.22 -9.81
N ARG A 89 -6.13 1.84 -10.71
CA ARG A 89 -5.79 1.21 -11.98
C ARG A 89 -5.54 2.28 -13.03
N GLU A 90 -4.30 2.36 -13.51
CA GLU A 90 -3.78 3.44 -14.34
C GLU A 90 -3.78 3.14 -15.84
N ASP A 91 -3.94 1.88 -16.27
CA ASP A 91 -4.02 1.49 -17.69
C ASP A 91 -5.37 1.85 -18.36
N LEU A 92 -6.34 2.32 -17.57
CA LEU A 92 -7.66 2.74 -18.06
C LEU A 92 -7.73 4.27 -18.25
N SER A 93 -8.60 4.69 -19.18
CA SER A 93 -8.93 6.10 -19.41
C SER A 93 -10.45 6.29 -19.36
N PRO A 94 -11.02 6.90 -18.30
CA PRO A 94 -10.33 7.47 -17.15
C PRO A 94 -9.70 6.40 -16.24
N ARG A 95 -8.71 6.81 -15.43
CA ARG A 95 -8.14 5.96 -14.39
C ARG A 95 -9.24 5.51 -13.43
N LEU A 96 -9.14 4.27 -12.95
CA LEU A 96 -10.16 3.67 -12.09
C LEU A 96 -9.63 3.53 -10.66
N HIS A 97 -10.18 4.30 -9.74
CA HIS A 97 -9.94 4.12 -8.31
C HIS A 97 -10.68 2.86 -7.82
N LEU A 98 -10.02 2.00 -7.03
CA LEU A 98 -10.58 0.72 -6.59
C LEU A 98 -11.53 0.80 -5.38
N ASN A 99 -11.78 2.03 -4.89
CA ASN A 99 -12.82 2.36 -3.90
C ASN A 99 -12.63 1.73 -2.51
N PHE A 100 -11.39 1.46 -2.12
CA PHE A 100 -11.03 1.13 -0.75
C PHE A 100 -9.84 1.98 -0.30
N PHE A 101 -9.74 2.17 1.02
CA PHE A 101 -8.58 2.73 1.68
C PHE A 101 -8.06 1.73 2.70
N VAL A 102 -6.74 1.69 2.85
CA VAL A 102 -6.10 0.94 3.92
C VAL A 102 -5.42 1.94 4.83
N GLU A 103 -5.78 1.91 6.11
CA GLU A 103 -5.01 2.56 7.17
C GLU A 103 -4.13 1.51 7.84
N VAL A 104 -2.84 1.79 7.94
CA VAL A 104 -1.85 0.82 8.44
C VAL A 104 -1.10 1.43 9.62
N PRO A 105 -1.19 0.87 10.84
CA PRO A 105 -0.39 1.34 11.97
C PRO A 105 1.11 1.19 11.68
N VAL A 106 1.93 2.15 12.12
CA VAL A 106 3.38 2.14 11.95
C VAL A 106 4.05 2.15 13.31
N MET A 107 4.91 1.16 13.55
CA MET A 107 5.58 0.95 14.83
C MET A 107 7.10 0.82 14.69
N LEU A 108 7.82 1.22 15.73
CA LEU A 108 9.23 0.87 15.89
C LEU A 108 9.33 -0.59 16.36
N PRO A 109 10.07 -1.46 15.66
CA PRO A 109 10.22 -2.84 16.09
C PRO A 109 11.07 -2.90 17.35
N VAL A 110 10.62 -3.68 18.35
CA VAL A 110 11.34 -3.90 19.61
C VAL A 110 12.73 -4.54 19.38
N THR A 111 12.89 -5.25 18.25
CA THR A 111 14.15 -5.87 17.83
C THR A 111 15.19 -4.87 17.30
N ARG A 112 14.79 -3.65 16.90
CA ARG A 112 15.73 -2.54 16.69
C ARG A 112 15.92 -1.84 18.03
N GLY A 113 17.05 -2.10 18.68
CA GLY A 113 17.46 -1.33 19.86
C GLY A 113 17.55 0.16 19.55
N ARG A 114 17.43 1.03 20.55
CA ARG A 114 17.36 2.50 20.43
C ARG A 114 18.59 3.20 19.83
N ASN A 115 19.55 2.46 19.25
CA ASN A 115 20.79 2.99 18.69
C ASN A 115 21.09 2.31 17.34
N ASP A 116 20.49 2.83 16.27
CA ASP A 116 21.14 2.89 14.95
C ASP A 116 21.57 4.35 14.75
#